data_AF-A0A6G1D2E4-F1
#
_entry.id   AF-A0A6G1D2E4-F1
#
_cell.length_a   1.000
_cell.length_b   1.000
_cell.length_c   1.000
_cell.angle_alpha   90.00
_cell.angle_beta   90.00
_cell.angle_gamma   90.00
#
_symmetry.space_group_name_H-M   'P 1'
#
loop_
_entity.id
_entity.type
_entity.pdbx_description
1 polymer ?
#
loop_
_entity_poly.entity_id
_entity_poly.type
_entity_poly.pdbx_seq_one_letter_code
_entity_poly.pdbx_strand_id
1 'polypeptide(L)'
;MRSVKILALDVANLSLGMVIDFMRCFPCVEKLYIKTSDTGDNNVWRRKSLDPVVCPVLHLRKLVLTGYRGNKSHVDFAMFFVLNGRVLETMTFEYQIRPADRNKNWIEKQKIRVKLDKRRSE
;
A
#
# COMPACT_ATOMS: atom_id res chain seq x y z
N MET A 1 -0.20 24.15 1.90
CA MET A 1 0.61 22.91 2.02
C MET A 1 0.62 22.08 0.72
N ARG A 2 0.66 22.70 -0.47
CA ARG A 2 0.74 21.99 -1.77
C ARG A 2 2.19 21.73 -2.24
N SER A 3 3.17 22.00 -1.38
CA SER A 3 4.60 21.85 -1.67
C SER A 3 5.14 20.45 -1.37
N VAL A 4 4.45 19.67 -0.53
CA VAL A 4 4.92 18.33 -0.14
C VAL A 4 4.63 17.35 -1.27
N LYS A 5 5.67 17.01 -2.01
CA LYS A 5 5.64 16.02 -3.11
C LYS A 5 6.09 14.63 -2.68
N ILE A 6 6.84 14.54 -1.58
CA ILE A 6 7.40 13.30 -1.07
C ILE A 6 6.96 13.15 0.38
N LEU A 7 6.35 12.01 0.70
CA LEU A 7 5.96 11.64 2.05
C LEU A 7 6.63 10.31 2.40
N ALA A 8 7.30 10.28 3.55
CA ALA A 8 7.89 9.07 4.10
C ALA A 8 7.31 8.81 5.50
N LEU A 9 6.87 7.57 5.74
CA LEU A 9 6.27 7.14 7.00
C LEU A 9 7.03 5.92 7.53
N ASP A 10 7.46 5.96 8.78
CA ASP A 10 7.96 4.78 9.52
C ASP A 10 6.92 4.44 10.58
N VAL A 11 6.17 3.36 10.38
CA VAL A 11 4.99 3.01 11.18
C VAL A 11 5.07 1.57 11.67
N ALA A 12 4.83 1.38 12.97
CA ALA A 12 4.85 0.04 13.56
C ALA A 12 3.75 -0.87 12.98
N ASN A 13 2.53 -0.35 12.83
CA ASN A 13 1.39 -1.07 12.27
C ASN A 13 0.94 -0.40 10.97
N LEU A 14 0.74 -1.19 9.93
CA LEU A 14 0.23 -0.68 8.67
C LEU A 14 -1.26 -0.40 8.82
N SER A 15 -1.70 0.80 8.43
CA SER A 15 -3.10 1.21 8.46
C SER A 15 -3.42 2.08 7.27
N LEU A 16 -4.32 1.62 6.39
CA LEU A 16 -4.71 2.41 5.23
C LEU A 16 -5.36 3.75 5.65
N GLY A 17 -6.21 3.75 6.66
CA GLY A 17 -6.89 4.96 7.14
C GLY A 17 -5.89 6.04 7.53
N MET A 18 -4.88 5.66 8.33
CA MET A 18 -3.80 6.58 8.71
C MET A 18 -3.08 7.15 7.49
N VAL A 19 -2.70 6.30 6.54
CA VAL A 19 -1.99 6.74 5.32
C VAL A 19 -2.86 7.70 4.49
N ILE A 20 -4.15 7.40 4.35
CA ILE A 20 -5.10 8.29 3.65
C ILE A 20 -5.21 9.64 4.36
N ASP A 21 -5.29 9.66 5.69
CA ASP A 21 -5.37 10.91 6.46
C ASP A 21 -4.11 11.76 6.28
N PHE A 22 -2.92 11.15 6.25
CA PHE A 22 -1.70 11.88 5.89
C PHE A 22 -1.75 12.42 4.45
N MET A 23 -2.23 11.64 3.49
CA MET A 23 -2.35 12.10 2.10
C MET A 23 -3.39 13.23 1.95
N ARG A 24 -4.42 13.28 2.79
CA ARG A 24 -5.37 14.41 2.83
C ARG A 24 -4.69 15.71 3.30
N CYS A 25 -3.78 15.62 4.27
CA CYS A 25 -2.98 16.77 4.72
C CYS A 25 -2.01 17.25 3.63
N PHE A 26 -1.55 16.34 2.77
CA PHE A 26 -0.57 16.59 1.72
C PHE A 26 -1.09 16.15 0.35
N PRO A 27 -2.03 16.90 -0.25
CA PRO A 27 -2.78 16.43 -1.43
C PRO A 27 -1.95 16.29 -2.71
N CYS A 28 -0.72 16.84 -2.75
CA CYS A 28 0.15 16.82 -3.93
C CYS A 28 1.28 15.79 -3.83
N VAL A 29 1.16 14.79 -2.95
CA VAL A 29 2.17 13.74 -2.81
C VAL A 29 2.26 12.92 -4.10
N GLU A 30 3.45 12.93 -4.69
CA GLU A 30 3.81 12.16 -5.88
C GLU A 30 4.54 10.87 -5.53
N LYS A 31 5.29 10.86 -4.43
CA LYS A 31 6.08 9.70 -3.96
C LYS A 31 5.77 9.39 -2.50
N LEU A 32 5.34 8.17 -2.25
CA LEU A 32 5.03 7.66 -0.92
C LEU A 32 5.99 6.54 -0.56
N TYR A 33 6.69 6.70 0.56
CA TYR A 33 7.56 5.69 1.13
C TYR A 33 6.97 5.27 2.47
N ILE A 34 6.76 3.97 2.65
CA ILE A 34 6.24 3.41 3.89
C ILE A 34 7.20 2.32 4.33
N LYS A 35 7.71 2.45 5.54
CA LYS A 35 8.42 1.40 6.23
C LYS A 35 7.54 0.90 7.37
N THR A 36 7.37 -0.41 7.45
CA THR A 36 6.59 -1.02 8.51
C THR A 36 7.29 -2.24 9.11
N SER A 37 7.11 -2.41 10.42
CA SER A 37 7.54 -3.60 11.16
C SER A 37 6.40 -4.60 11.38
N ASP A 38 5.18 -4.27 10.92
CA ASP A 38 3.96 -5.05 11.11
C ASP A 38 4.15 -6.51 10.69
N THR A 39 3.66 -7.42 11.53
CA THR A 39 3.71 -8.86 11.28
C THR A 39 2.54 -9.34 10.43
N GLY A 40 1.46 -8.56 10.30
CA GLY A 40 0.42 -8.82 9.32
C GLY A 40 -0.98 -9.03 9.80
N ASP A 41 -1.26 -8.97 11.10
CA ASP A 41 -2.56 -9.39 11.61
C ASP A 41 -3.53 -8.22 11.81
N ASN A 42 -3.03 -6.98 11.68
CA ASN A 42 -3.74 -5.81 12.17
C ASN A 42 -3.86 -4.67 11.14
N ASN A 43 -4.00 -4.92 9.82
CA ASN A 43 -4.59 -3.86 9.00
C ASN A 43 -6.00 -3.66 9.50
N VAL A 44 -6.16 -2.70 10.41
CA VAL A 44 -7.44 -2.26 10.93
C VAL A 44 -8.07 -1.42 9.83
N TRP A 45 -8.42 -2.10 8.74
CA TRP A 45 -9.21 -1.55 7.65
C TRP A 45 -10.62 -1.35 8.19
N ARG A 46 -10.80 -0.34 9.04
CA ARG A 46 -12.13 0.09 9.41
C ARG A 46 -12.69 0.74 8.16
N ARG A 47 -13.57 0.02 7.46
CA ARG A 47 -14.52 0.57 6.48
C ARG A 47 -15.43 1.58 7.20
N LYS A 48 -14.88 2.64 7.78
CA LYS A 48 -15.65 3.84 8.04
C LYS A 48 -15.74 4.52 6.69
N SER A 49 -16.96 4.53 6.16
CA SER A 49 -17.45 5.36 5.06
C SER A 49 -16.37 6.34 4.60
N LEU A 50 -15.57 5.92 3.61
CA LEU A 50 -14.93 6.90 2.78
C LEU A 50 -16.13 7.58 2.14
N ASP A 51 -16.41 8.82 2.56
CA ASP A 51 -17.21 9.76 1.76
C ASP A 51 -16.76 9.68 0.28
N PRO A 52 -17.45 10.33 -0.67
CA PRO A 52 -16.93 10.53 -2.02
C PRO A 52 -15.68 11.43 -1.97
N VAL A 53 -14.61 10.92 -1.37
CA VAL A 53 -13.34 11.55 -1.13
C VAL A 53 -12.70 11.54 -2.48
N VAL A 54 -12.57 12.74 -3.06
CA VAL A 54 -11.59 13.06 -4.10
C VAL A 54 -10.31 12.31 -3.73
N CYS A 55 -10.06 11.18 -4.41
CA CYS A 55 -9.14 10.18 -3.92
C CYS A 55 -7.77 10.82 -3.70
N PRO A 56 -7.17 10.81 -2.49
CA PRO A 56 -5.92 11.53 -2.23
C PRO A 56 -4.75 11.00 -3.08
N VAL A 57 -4.95 9.88 -3.78
CA VAL A 57 -4.01 9.18 -4.64
C VAL A 57 -3.92 9.77 -6.05
N LEU A 58 -4.65 10.85 -6.36
CA LEU A 58 -4.69 11.47 -7.70
C LEU A 58 -3.34 11.86 -8.29
N HIS A 59 -2.35 12.17 -7.46
CA HIS A 59 -1.01 12.56 -7.90
C HIS A 59 0.06 11.51 -7.62
N LEU A 60 -0.29 10.41 -6.96
CA LEU A 60 0.67 9.43 -6.49
C LEU A 60 1.20 8.60 -7.67
N ARG A 61 2.46 8.81 -8.03
CA ARG A 61 3.15 8.10 -9.11
C ARG A 61 3.99 6.94 -8.62
N LYS A 62 4.50 7.02 -7.40
CA LYS A 62 5.39 6.00 -6.82
C LYS A 62 4.99 5.66 -5.40
N LEU A 63 4.90 4.36 -5.12
CA LEU A 63 4.76 3.82 -3.77
C LEU A 63 5.86 2.78 -3.50
N VAL A 64 6.57 2.93 -2.38
CA VAL A 64 7.52 1.93 -1.87
C VAL A 64 7.03 1.45 -0.51
N LEU A 65 6.85 0.14 -0.36
CA LEU A 65 6.45 -0.50 0.90
C LEU A 65 7.57 -1.43 1.39
N THR A 66 8.33 -0.94 2.36
CA THR A 66 9.40 -1.65 3.06
C THR A 66 8.86 -2.42 4.26
N GLY A 67 9.28 -3.68 4.40
CA GLY A 67 8.72 -4.60 5.40
C GLY A 67 7.49 -5.35 4.92
N TYR A 68 7.25 -5.37 3.60
CA TYR A 68 6.17 -6.16 3.00
C TYR A 68 6.38 -7.66 3.31
N ARG A 69 5.38 -8.34 3.89
CA ARG A 69 5.44 -9.79 4.18
C ARG A 69 4.46 -10.63 3.37
N GLY A 70 3.57 -10.01 2.59
CA GLY A 70 2.63 -10.70 1.71
C GLY A 70 1.52 -11.50 2.41
N ASN A 71 1.29 -11.21 3.69
CA ASN A 71 0.07 -11.56 4.40
C ASN A 71 -1.15 -10.85 3.76
N LYS A 72 -2.36 -11.26 4.14
CA LYS A 72 -3.60 -10.74 3.54
C LYS A 72 -3.72 -9.22 3.71
N SER A 73 -3.42 -8.72 4.91
CA SER A 73 -3.45 -7.29 5.21
C SER A 73 -2.58 -6.48 4.26
N HIS A 74 -1.32 -6.84 4.05
CA HIS A 74 -0.42 -6.09 3.18
C HIS A 74 -0.86 -6.16 1.70
N VAL A 75 -1.42 -7.29 1.27
CA VAL A 75 -2.00 -7.43 -0.08
C VAL A 75 -3.20 -6.50 -0.23
N ASP A 76 -4.15 -6.50 0.72
CA ASP A 76 -5.35 -5.66 0.67
C ASP A 76 -4.96 -4.16 0.68
N PHE A 77 -3.98 -3.78 1.49
CA PHE A 77 -3.41 -2.43 1.47
C PHE A 77 -2.84 -2.07 0.10
N ALA A 78 -2.05 -2.96 -0.49
CA ALA A 78 -1.44 -2.71 -1.79
C ALA A 78 -2.50 -2.59 -2.89
N MET A 79 -3.50 -3.48 -2.88
CA MET A 79 -4.59 -3.49 -3.84
C MET A 79 -5.39 -2.19 -3.82
N PHE A 80 -5.57 -1.55 -2.65
CA PHE A 80 -6.21 -0.25 -2.60
C PHE A 80 -5.53 0.77 -3.54
N PHE A 81 -4.20 0.88 -3.49
CA PHE A 81 -3.47 1.83 -4.34
C PHE A 81 -3.44 1.39 -5.80
N VAL A 82 -3.40 0.08 -6.08
CA VAL A 82 -3.49 -0.43 -7.46
C VAL A 82 -4.86 -0.11 -8.08
N LEU A 83 -5.94 -0.26 -7.32
CA LEU A 83 -7.31 -0.04 -7.79
C LEU A 83 -7.67 1.45 -7.89
N ASN A 84 -7.12 2.29 -7.02
CA ASN A 84 -7.49 3.71 -6.94
C ASN A 84 -6.43 4.68 -7.51
N GLY A 85 -5.18 4.23 -7.66
CA GLY A 85 -4.06 5.04 -8.14
C GLY A 85 -4.03 5.16 -9.66
N ARG A 86 -4.81 6.09 -10.22
CA ARG A 86 -4.93 6.30 -11.67
C ARG A 86 -3.60 6.64 -12.37
N VAL A 87 -2.70 7.34 -11.67
CA VAL A 87 -1.39 7.77 -12.19
C VAL A 87 -0.24 7.01 -11.53
N LEU A 88 -0.52 5.91 -10.82
CA LEU A 88 0.49 5.12 -10.14
C LEU A 88 1.32 4.36 -11.19
N GLU A 89 2.52 4.86 -11.44
CA GLU A 89 3.47 4.30 -12.41
C GLU A 89 4.22 3.11 -11.80
N THR A 90 4.59 3.21 -10.52
CA THR A 90 5.42 2.20 -9.85
C THR A 90 4.93 1.88 -8.44
N MET A 91 4.88 0.58 -8.14
CA MET A 91 4.67 0.07 -6.79
C MET A 91 5.75 -0.97 -6.49
N THR A 92 6.58 -0.68 -5.48
CA THR A 92 7.72 -1.51 -5.10
C THR A 92 7.48 -2.11 -3.72
N PHE A 93 7.60 -3.44 -3.63
CA PHE A 93 7.58 -4.17 -2.36
C PHE A 93 9.00 -4.53 -1.97
N GLU A 94 9.49 -3.92 -0.89
CA GLU A 94 10.78 -4.27 -0.30
C GLU A 94 10.55 -5.29 0.81
N TYR A 95 10.82 -6.54 0.46
CA TYR A 95 10.69 -7.69 1.34
C TYR A 95 11.93 -7.80 2.24
N GLN A 96 11.76 -7.64 3.55
CA GLN A 96 12.84 -7.94 4.50
C GLN A 96 12.91 -9.45 4.73
N ILE A 97 13.87 -10.10 4.08
CA ILE A 97 14.09 -11.55 4.16
C ILE A 97 14.53 -11.92 5.58
N ARG A 98 13.71 -12.71 6.29
CA ARG A 98 14.26 -13.61 7.32
C ARG A 98 14.90 -14.81 6.61
N PRO A 99 16.07 -15.31 7.04
CA PRO A 99 16.77 -16.41 6.38
C PRO A 99 15.91 -17.65 6.11
N ALA A 100 14.94 -17.94 6.98
CA ALA A 100 14.02 -19.07 6.89
C ALA A 100 12.96 -18.94 5.77
N ASP A 101 12.70 -17.73 5.26
CA ASP A 101 11.59 -17.45 4.34
C ASP A 101 12.03 -17.36 2.86
N ARG A 102 13.25 -17.79 2.51
CA ARG A 102 13.72 -17.89 1.11
C ARG A 102 13.03 -19.05 0.38
N ASN A 103 11.71 -19.01 0.27
CA ASN A 103 10.95 -19.99 -0.49
C ASN A 103 10.49 -19.37 -1.81
N LYS A 104 10.96 -19.90 -2.96
CA LYS A 104 10.48 -19.52 -4.30
C LYS A 104 8.95 -19.58 -4.40
N ASN A 105 8.31 -20.50 -3.68
CA ASN A 105 6.85 -20.64 -3.63
C ASN A 105 6.14 -19.40 -3.06
N TRP A 106 6.81 -18.59 -2.22
CA TRP A 106 6.20 -17.38 -1.68
C TRP A 106 6.01 -16.31 -2.77
N ILE A 107 7.02 -16.07 -3.61
CA ILE A 107 6.96 -15.07 -4.69
C ILE A 107 5.83 -15.40 -5.68
N GLU A 108 5.68 -16.67 -6.03
CA GLU A 108 4.65 -17.14 -6.94
C GLU A 108 3.23 -16.97 -6.36
N LYS A 109 3.05 -17.29 -5.07
CA LYS A 109 1.81 -17.02 -4.34
C LYS A 109 1.46 -15.52 -4.33
N GLN A 110 2.45 -14.64 -4.19
CA GLN A 110 2.21 -13.19 -4.23
C GLN A 110 1.83 -12.70 -5.63
N LYS A 111 2.47 -13.20 -6.70
CA LYS A 111 2.09 -12.88 -8.08
C LYS A 111 0.62 -13.22 -8.36
N ILE A 112 0.15 -14.35 -7.83
CA ILE A 112 -1.25 -14.77 -7.95
C ILE A 112 -2.15 -13.81 -7.16
N ARG A 113 -1.85 -13.56 -5.89
CA ARG A 113 -2.66 -12.68 -5.02
C ARG A 113 -2.82 -11.26 -5.56
N VAL A 114 -1.73 -10.67 -6.07
CA VAL A 114 -1.75 -9.31 -6.64
C VAL A 114 -2.42 -9.27 -8.03
N LYS A 115 -2.49 -10.39 -8.76
CA LYS A 115 -3.13 -10.44 -10.09
C LYS A 115 -4.61 -10.85 -10.08
N LEU A 116 -5.09 -11.56 -9.06
CA LEU A 116 -6.41 -12.21 -9.07
C LEU A 116 -7.61 -11.25 -9.10
N ASP A 117 -7.47 -9.96 -8.75
CA ASP A 117 -8.59 -9.01 -8.83
C ASP A 117 -8.84 -8.42 -10.22
N LYS A 118 -7.97 -8.67 -11.22
CA LYS A 118 -8.31 -8.32 -12.61
C LYS A 118 -9.47 -9.15 -13.19
N ARG A 119 -9.90 -10.22 -12.51
CA ARG A 119 -11.04 -11.07 -12.92
C ARG A 119 -12.36 -10.76 -12.21
N ARG A 120 -12.40 -9.82 -11.25
CA ARG A 120 -13.68 -9.36 -10.66
C ARG A 120 -14.24 -8.19 -11.45
N SER A 121 -14.52 -8.44 -12.73
CA SER A 121 -15.32 -7.57 -13.60
C SER A 121 -16.03 -8.48 -14.59
N GLU A 122 -17.07 -9.15 -14.10
CA GLU A 122 -18.26 -9.53 -14.85
C GLU A 122 -19.46 -8.92 -14.12
#